data_AF-A0A8X6F5U5-F1
#
_entry.id   AF-A0A8X6F5U5-F1
#
_cell.length_a   1.000
_cell.length_b   1.000
_cell.length_c   1.000
_cell.angle_alpha   90.00
_cell.angle_beta   90.00
_cell.angle_gamma   90.00
#
_symmetry.space_group_name_H-M   'P 1'
#
loop_
_entity.id
_entity.type
_entity.pdbx_description
1 polymer ?
#
loop_
_entity_poly.entity_id
_entity_poly.type
_entity_poly.pdbx_seq_one_letter_code
_entity_poly.pdbx_strand_id
1 'polypeptide(L)'
;MVVLPSSFTGGSHYMHKPTQDAMTYVRHFGRPDLFITFTCNPKWPEIVDLLNQGQKSHDRHGIIARVFRVKVKHMMKLLTKGCIFGNVRCHMYTVEWQKHGLLHVHILLWLEIKISPESIDVVICAELPDSNIDPALYEIIRTTMIHGPCGHINKSSPCMLNSKCTKKYRRCFRKETQTGEDGYPQYRRRSPENGGIVTQIKENNVDNRWVVPYNPVLSRTFNAHINVEFCNSVKSIKYICKYVNKGTDQATFGVKDLDEVTRYESGRYISSSEAVWRILCFPIHDRFPPVMHLSVHLENGQRIYFTEDNAPSTKSSILKKLH
;
A
#
# COMPACT_ATOMS: atom_id res chain seq x y z
N MET A 1 31.10 -9.56 12.59
CA MET A 1 29.94 -8.95 11.93
C MET A 1 28.73 -9.87 12.08
N VAL A 2 27.72 -9.46 12.86
CA VAL A 2 26.48 -10.24 13.01
C VAL A 2 25.54 -9.84 11.87
N VAL A 3 25.25 -10.79 10.97
CA VAL A 3 24.32 -10.57 9.86
C VAL A 3 22.94 -11.08 10.29
N LEU A 4 21.96 -10.18 10.41
CA LEU A 4 20.59 -10.55 10.76
C LEU A 4 19.99 -11.43 9.65
N PRO A 5 19.29 -12.52 10.01
CA PRO A 5 18.71 -13.40 9.01
C PRO A 5 17.59 -12.69 8.26
N SER A 6 17.45 -13.05 6.98
CA SER A 6 16.39 -12.53 6.11
C SER A 6 14.94 -12.85 6.56
N SER A 7 14.77 -13.65 7.61
CA SER A 7 13.50 -13.88 8.30
C SER A 7 13.12 -12.73 9.25
N PHE A 8 14.05 -11.83 9.58
CA PHE A 8 13.81 -10.72 10.48
C PHE A 8 13.12 -9.55 9.78
N THR A 9 11.81 -9.42 9.99
CA THR A 9 10.96 -8.37 9.42
C THR A 9 11.52 -6.96 9.65
N GLY A 10 11.80 -6.25 8.55
CA GLY A 10 12.34 -4.89 8.52
C GLY A 10 13.89 -4.80 8.50
N GLY A 11 14.62 -5.91 8.56
CA GLY A 11 16.08 -5.94 8.33
C GLY A 11 16.46 -5.64 6.88
N SER A 12 17.69 -5.17 6.63
CA SER A 12 18.19 -4.88 5.28
C SER A 12 18.03 -6.08 4.34
N HIS A 13 18.45 -7.27 4.77
CA HIS A 13 18.27 -8.53 4.03
C HIS A 13 16.80 -8.95 3.89
N TYR A 14 15.93 -8.58 4.84
CA TYR A 14 14.49 -8.80 4.71
C TYR A 14 13.88 -7.88 3.66
N MET A 15 14.30 -6.61 3.55
CA MET A 15 13.78 -5.65 2.56
C MET A 15 14.27 -5.95 1.13
N HIS A 16 15.51 -6.43 1.00
CA HIS A 16 16.04 -6.89 -0.29
C HIS A 16 15.22 -8.02 -0.92
N LYS A 17 14.66 -8.93 -0.11
CA LYS A 17 13.89 -10.09 -0.59
C LYS A 17 12.62 -9.72 -1.36
N PRO A 18 11.64 -9.00 -0.79
CA PRO A 18 10.40 -8.69 -1.49
C PRO A 18 10.62 -7.70 -2.64
N THR A 19 11.74 -6.97 -2.66
CA THR A 19 12.20 -6.24 -3.86
C THR A 19 12.65 -7.18 -4.97
N GLN A 20 13.47 -8.18 -4.66
CA GLN A 20 13.85 -9.21 -5.63
C GLN A 20 12.63 -10.01 -6.11
N ASP A 21 11.67 -10.27 -5.23
CA ASP A 21 10.40 -10.92 -5.59
C ASP A 21 9.60 -10.05 -6.57
N ALA A 22 9.45 -8.75 -6.29
CA ALA A 22 8.76 -7.82 -7.19
C ALA A 22 9.45 -7.75 -8.57
N MET A 23 10.78 -7.71 -8.60
CA MET A 23 11.53 -7.74 -9.86
C MET A 23 11.36 -9.08 -10.60
N THR A 24 11.31 -10.19 -9.87
CA THR A 24 11.05 -11.53 -10.44
C THR A 24 9.67 -11.57 -11.11
N TYR A 25 8.64 -11.02 -10.46
CA TYR A 25 7.30 -10.94 -11.02
C TYR A 25 7.29 -10.11 -12.30
N VAL A 26 7.91 -8.93 -12.28
CA VAL A 26 7.98 -8.08 -13.47
C VAL A 26 8.70 -8.78 -14.61
N ARG A 27 9.82 -9.46 -14.31
CA ARG A 27 10.60 -10.19 -15.30
C ARG A 27 9.79 -11.33 -15.93
N HIS A 28 8.98 -12.03 -15.14
CA HIS A 28 8.28 -13.23 -15.59
C HIS A 28 6.87 -12.94 -16.17
N PHE A 29 6.15 -11.97 -15.60
CA PHE A 29 4.75 -11.64 -15.94
C PHE A 29 4.59 -10.30 -16.66
N GLY A 30 5.68 -9.54 -16.84
CA GLY A 30 5.64 -8.20 -17.40
C GLY A 30 5.09 -7.17 -16.39
N ARG A 31 4.52 -6.08 -16.90
CA ARG A 31 4.01 -4.99 -16.05
C ARG A 31 2.64 -5.36 -15.44
N PRO A 32 2.38 -5.00 -14.17
CA PRO A 32 1.06 -5.17 -13.56
C PRO A 32 0.04 -4.28 -14.27
N ASP A 33 -1.24 -4.65 -14.23
CA ASP A 33 -2.38 -3.95 -14.86
C ASP A 33 -3.00 -2.91 -13.95
N LEU A 34 -3.11 -3.24 -12.66
CA LEU A 34 -3.76 -2.39 -11.67
C LEU A 34 -2.88 -2.23 -10.43
N PHE A 35 -2.92 -1.02 -9.86
CA PHE A 35 -2.38 -0.72 -8.55
C PHE A 35 -3.50 -0.20 -7.66
N ILE A 36 -3.82 -0.95 -6.61
CA ILE A 36 -4.93 -0.67 -5.71
C ILE A 36 -4.37 -0.31 -4.35
N THR A 37 -4.80 0.81 -3.80
CA THR A 37 -4.53 1.19 -2.41
C THR A 37 -5.84 1.18 -1.63
N PHE A 38 -5.95 0.28 -0.67
CA PHE A 38 -7.12 0.16 0.20
C PHE A 38 -6.76 0.57 1.62
N THR A 39 -7.38 1.65 2.09
CA THR A 39 -7.17 2.21 3.43
C THR A 39 -8.30 1.78 4.36
N CYS A 40 -7.97 1.39 5.59
CA CYS A 40 -8.92 1.01 6.62
C CYS A 40 -9.90 2.16 6.91
N ASN A 41 -11.20 1.87 6.96
CA ASN A 41 -12.19 2.84 7.42
C ASN A 41 -12.50 2.62 8.91
N PRO A 42 -12.14 3.55 9.82
CA PRO A 42 -12.40 3.40 11.25
C PRO A 42 -13.89 3.46 11.62
N LYS A 43 -14.75 3.88 10.68
CA LYS A 43 -16.21 4.00 10.86
C LYS A 43 -16.97 2.74 10.44
N TRP A 44 -16.28 1.65 10.12
CA TRP A 44 -16.95 0.38 9.88
C TRP A 44 -17.73 -0.07 11.13
N PRO A 45 -18.97 -0.57 10.98
CA PRO A 45 -19.76 -1.07 12.11
C PRO A 45 -19.00 -2.10 12.94
N GLU A 46 -18.26 -3.00 12.28
CA GLU A 46 -17.44 -4.02 12.95
C GLU A 46 -16.33 -3.44 13.84
N ILE A 47 -15.99 -2.16 13.70
CA ILE A 47 -15.10 -1.44 14.60
C ILE A 47 -15.91 -0.67 15.63
N VAL A 48 -16.86 0.17 15.19
CA VAL A 48 -17.61 1.10 16.04
C VAL A 48 -18.41 0.37 17.10
N ASP A 49 -19.06 -0.74 16.76
CA ASP A 49 -19.91 -1.52 17.67
C ASP A 49 -19.11 -2.20 18.79
N LEU A 50 -17.78 -2.32 18.62
CA LEU A 50 -16.86 -2.92 19.60
C LEU A 50 -16.11 -1.86 20.44
N LEU A 51 -16.40 -0.57 20.26
CA LEU A 51 -15.81 0.50 21.07
C LEU A 51 -16.64 0.69 22.34
N ASN A 52 -15.96 0.79 23.49
CA ASN A 52 -16.63 1.19 24.73
C ASN A 52 -17.00 2.68 24.68
N GLN A 53 -17.93 3.11 25.54
CA GLN A 53 -18.30 4.52 25.66
C GLN A 53 -17.06 5.41 25.88
N GLY A 54 -16.92 6.45 25.06
CA GLY A 54 -15.78 7.37 25.10
C GLY A 54 -14.52 6.91 24.36
N GLN A 55 -14.43 5.64 23.93
CA GLN A 55 -13.31 5.15 23.13
C GLN A 55 -13.41 5.61 21.68
N LYS A 56 -12.25 5.93 21.10
CA LYS A 56 -12.06 6.15 19.66
C LYS A 56 -11.43 4.92 19.04
N SER A 57 -11.53 4.80 17.72
CA SER A 57 -10.96 3.67 16.98
C SER A 57 -9.46 3.49 17.25
N HIS A 58 -8.70 4.59 17.34
CA HIS A 58 -7.26 4.55 17.62
C HIS A 58 -6.91 4.08 19.03
N ASP A 59 -7.86 4.00 19.96
CA ASP A 59 -7.63 3.43 21.29
C ASP A 59 -7.68 1.89 21.26
N ARG A 60 -8.20 1.29 20.17
CA ARG A 60 -8.46 -0.15 20.04
C ARG A 60 -7.80 -0.76 18.80
N HIS A 61 -6.48 -0.61 18.70
CA HIS A 61 -5.67 -1.13 17.59
C HIS A 61 -5.88 -2.64 17.30
N GLY A 62 -6.14 -3.46 18.33
CA GLY A 62 -6.46 -4.89 18.17
C GLY A 62 -7.71 -5.16 17.34
N ILE A 63 -8.75 -4.36 17.54
CA ILE A 63 -10.01 -4.47 16.78
C ILE A 63 -9.75 -4.02 15.33
N ILE A 64 -9.12 -2.86 15.14
CA ILE A 64 -8.78 -2.35 13.80
C ILE A 64 -7.96 -3.38 13.02
N ALA A 65 -6.90 -3.95 13.61
CA ALA A 65 -6.05 -4.92 12.94
C ALA A 65 -6.83 -6.16 12.48
N ARG A 66 -7.70 -6.69 13.35
CA ARG A 66 -8.53 -7.89 13.05
C ARG A 66 -9.55 -7.60 11.95
N VAL A 67 -10.32 -6.51 12.08
CA VAL A 67 -11.32 -6.12 11.08
C VAL A 67 -10.65 -5.84 9.74
N PHE A 68 -9.56 -5.06 9.73
CA PHE A 68 -8.85 -4.76 8.50
C PHE A 68 -8.28 -6.03 7.85
N ARG A 69 -7.72 -6.96 8.63
CA ARG A 69 -7.25 -8.25 8.09
C ARG A 69 -8.36 -9.05 7.41
N VAL A 70 -9.57 -9.07 7.98
CA VAL A 70 -10.73 -9.72 7.36
C VAL A 70 -11.14 -9.01 6.07
N LYS A 71 -11.17 -7.66 6.07
CA LYS A 71 -11.50 -6.88 4.88
C LYS A 71 -10.47 -7.06 3.76
N VAL A 72 -9.18 -7.13 4.08
CA VAL A 72 -8.11 -7.46 3.10
C VAL A 72 -8.28 -8.87 2.54
N LYS A 73 -8.61 -9.87 3.38
CA LYS A 73 -8.91 -11.23 2.89
C LYS A 73 -10.12 -11.24 1.95
N HIS A 74 -11.17 -10.47 2.26
CA HIS A 74 -12.34 -10.35 1.39
C HIS A 74 -11.96 -9.65 0.08
N MET A 75 -11.23 -8.53 0.12
CA MET A 75 -10.71 -7.85 -1.07
C MET A 75 -9.97 -8.83 -1.99
N MET A 76 -9.00 -9.58 -1.46
CA MET A 76 -8.25 -10.54 -2.27
C MET A 76 -9.13 -11.66 -2.86
N LYS A 77 -10.13 -12.16 -2.11
CA LYS A 77 -11.09 -13.13 -2.66
C LYS A 77 -11.93 -12.53 -3.79
N LEU A 78 -12.41 -11.31 -3.64
CA LEU A 78 -13.21 -10.64 -4.67
C LEU A 78 -12.38 -10.42 -5.95
N LEU A 79 -11.13 -10.00 -5.81
CA LEU A 79 -10.22 -9.79 -6.93
C LEU A 79 -9.86 -11.10 -7.64
N THR A 80 -9.54 -12.16 -6.90
CA THR A 80 -8.98 -13.41 -7.45
C THR A 80 -10.01 -14.48 -7.79
N LYS A 81 -11.10 -14.59 -7.00
CA LYS A 81 -12.15 -15.60 -7.18
C LYS A 81 -13.45 -15.00 -7.70
N GLY A 82 -13.73 -13.76 -7.34
CA GLY A 82 -14.86 -13.01 -7.90
C GLY A 82 -14.57 -12.49 -9.31
N CYS A 83 -13.30 -12.50 -9.74
CA CYS A 83 -12.84 -12.08 -11.06
C CYS A 83 -13.45 -10.75 -11.55
N ILE A 84 -13.60 -9.78 -10.63
CA ILE A 84 -14.29 -8.50 -10.94
C ILE A 84 -13.59 -7.66 -12.03
N PHE A 85 -12.32 -7.97 -12.33
CA PHE A 85 -11.53 -7.37 -13.40
C PHE A 85 -11.11 -8.40 -14.46
N GLY A 86 -11.68 -9.60 -14.43
CA GLY A 86 -11.20 -10.77 -15.17
C GLY A 86 -10.30 -11.67 -14.32
N ASN A 87 -9.81 -12.75 -14.94
CA ASN A 87 -8.95 -13.73 -14.27
C ASN A 87 -7.62 -13.10 -13.87
N VAL A 88 -7.21 -13.34 -12.63
CA VAL A 88 -5.93 -12.86 -12.10
C VAL A 88 -4.85 -13.90 -12.34
N ARG A 89 -3.89 -13.57 -13.20
CA ARG A 89 -2.72 -14.40 -13.49
C ARG A 89 -1.76 -14.48 -12.30
N CYS A 90 -1.48 -13.33 -11.69
CA CYS A 90 -0.66 -13.24 -10.49
C CYS A 90 -0.96 -11.94 -9.72
N HIS A 91 -0.61 -11.92 -8.44
CA HIS A 91 -0.78 -10.75 -7.59
C HIS A 91 0.29 -10.66 -6.52
N MET A 92 0.45 -9.47 -5.97
CA MET A 92 1.18 -9.28 -4.72
C MET A 92 0.60 -8.11 -3.96
N TYR A 93 0.70 -8.16 -2.64
CA TYR A 93 0.35 -7.02 -1.81
C TYR A 93 1.30 -6.84 -0.63
N THR A 94 1.34 -5.60 -0.12
CA THR A 94 2.00 -5.25 1.14
C THR A 94 1.07 -4.42 2.00
N VAL A 95 1.01 -4.74 3.29
CA VAL A 95 0.39 -3.91 4.32
C VAL A 95 1.44 -2.90 4.79
N GLU A 96 1.07 -1.65 4.95
CA GLU A 96 1.91 -0.59 5.50
C GLU A 96 1.13 0.21 6.55
N TRP A 97 1.87 0.82 7.47
CA TRP A 97 1.38 1.75 8.48
C TRP A 97 1.89 3.16 8.16
N GLN A 98 0.98 4.12 8.01
CA GLN A 98 1.37 5.52 7.89
C GLN A 98 1.68 6.10 9.28
N LYS A 99 2.68 7.00 9.38
CA LYS A 99 3.14 7.66 10.62
C LYS A 99 2.03 8.22 11.51
N HIS A 100 0.90 8.60 10.92
CA HIS A 100 -0.27 9.16 11.60
C HIS A 100 -1.57 8.42 11.22
N GLY A 101 -1.48 7.25 10.57
CA GLY A 101 -2.52 6.78 9.66
C GLY A 101 -2.96 5.34 9.86
N LEU A 102 -4.25 5.17 9.60
CA LEU A 102 -4.98 3.91 9.43
C LEU A 102 -4.19 2.92 8.57
N LEU A 103 -4.29 1.63 8.92
CA LEU A 103 -3.70 0.56 8.12
C LEU A 103 -4.12 0.67 6.66
N HIS A 104 -3.18 0.42 5.75
CA HIS A 104 -3.48 0.36 4.34
C HIS A 104 -2.76 -0.82 3.69
N VAL A 105 -3.34 -1.30 2.59
CA VAL A 105 -2.74 -2.33 1.76
C VAL A 105 -2.55 -1.79 0.35
N HIS A 106 -1.37 -2.04 -0.19
CA HIS A 106 -1.01 -1.77 -1.58
C HIS A 106 -1.01 -3.10 -2.33
N ILE A 107 -1.87 -3.23 -3.33
CA ILE A 107 -2.09 -4.45 -4.11
C ILE A 107 -1.72 -4.18 -5.56
N LEU A 108 -1.02 -5.13 -6.16
CA LEU A 108 -0.82 -5.22 -7.61
C LEU A 108 -1.53 -6.42 -8.17
N LEU A 109 -2.09 -6.25 -9.35
CA LEU A 109 -2.74 -7.31 -10.11
C LEU A 109 -2.16 -7.40 -11.50
N TRP A 110 -1.88 -8.63 -11.93
CA TRP A 110 -1.67 -8.98 -13.33
C TRP A 110 -2.86 -9.83 -13.76
N LEU A 111 -3.54 -9.37 -14.80
CA LEU A 111 -4.68 -10.06 -15.37
C LEU A 111 -4.22 -10.99 -16.49
N GLU A 112 -4.96 -12.08 -16.72
CA GLU A 112 -4.72 -12.95 -17.88
C GLU A 112 -4.98 -12.19 -19.19
N ILE A 113 -6.09 -11.46 -19.23
CA ILE A 113 -6.42 -10.54 -20.31
C ILE A 113 -6.11 -9.12 -19.84
N LYS A 114 -5.18 -8.46 -20.53
CA LYS A 114 -4.75 -7.09 -20.22
C LYS A 114 -5.89 -6.10 -20.43
N ILE A 115 -5.99 -5.10 -19.55
CA ILE A 115 -6.93 -3.99 -19.71
C ILE A 115 -6.44 -3.15 -20.90
N SER A 116 -7.26 -3.04 -21.94
CA SER A 116 -6.97 -2.16 -23.07
C SER A 116 -7.27 -0.70 -22.71
N PRO A 117 -6.61 0.29 -23.33
CA PRO A 117 -6.87 1.70 -23.08
C PRO A 117 -8.35 2.10 -23.17
N GLU A 118 -9.10 1.49 -24.10
CA GLU A 118 -10.52 1.77 -24.36
C GLU A 118 -11.42 1.21 -23.25
N SER A 119 -10.94 0.20 -22.51
CA SER A 119 -11.68 -0.44 -21.42
C SER A 119 -11.39 0.16 -20.04
N ILE A 120 -10.46 1.12 -19.93
CA ILE A 120 -10.08 1.72 -18.63
C ILE A 120 -11.30 2.32 -17.93
N ASP A 121 -12.16 3.04 -18.66
CA ASP A 121 -13.35 3.71 -18.10
C ASP A 121 -14.43 2.73 -17.62
N VAL A 122 -14.36 1.45 -18.02
CA VAL A 122 -15.21 0.38 -17.49
C VAL A 122 -14.75 -0.08 -16.11
N VAL A 123 -13.43 -0.02 -15.86
CA VAL A 123 -12.80 -0.52 -14.63
C VAL A 123 -12.64 0.60 -13.60
N ILE A 124 -12.26 1.80 -14.04
CA ILE A 124 -11.85 2.91 -13.20
C ILE A 124 -12.71 4.13 -13.51
N CYS A 125 -13.33 4.68 -12.48
CA CYS A 125 -14.06 5.94 -12.53
C CYS A 125 -13.29 7.01 -11.74
N ALA A 126 -13.34 8.25 -12.22
CA ALA A 126 -12.79 9.41 -11.52
C ALA A 126 -13.81 10.56 -11.48
N GLU A 127 -15.09 10.22 -11.42
CA GLU A 127 -16.23 11.13 -11.43
C GLU A 127 -17.16 10.86 -10.24
N LEU A 128 -17.87 11.88 -9.78
CA LEU A 128 -18.96 11.74 -8.83
C LEU A 128 -20.12 10.98 -9.50
N PRO A 129 -20.69 9.95 -8.83
CA PRO A 129 -21.94 9.31 -9.27
C PRO A 129 -23.11 10.29 -9.25
N ASP A 130 -24.18 10.00 -9.99
CA ASP A 130 -25.44 10.74 -9.88
C ASP A 130 -26.21 10.33 -8.63
N SER A 131 -26.53 11.28 -7.76
CA SER A 131 -27.26 11.05 -6.51
C SER A 131 -28.69 10.57 -6.73
N ASN A 132 -29.29 10.83 -7.89
CA ASN A 132 -30.63 10.37 -8.24
C ASN A 132 -30.63 8.92 -8.76
N ILE A 133 -29.51 8.46 -9.32
CA ILE A 133 -29.37 7.11 -9.88
C ILE A 133 -28.79 6.14 -8.84
N ASP A 134 -27.73 6.56 -8.14
CA ASP A 134 -27.04 5.74 -7.15
C ASP A 134 -26.65 6.58 -5.92
N PRO A 135 -27.64 6.94 -5.07
CA PRO A 135 -27.39 7.77 -3.88
C PRO A 135 -26.39 7.13 -2.91
N ALA A 136 -26.38 5.80 -2.82
CA ALA A 136 -25.49 5.07 -1.93
C ALA A 136 -24.03 5.20 -2.37
N LEU A 137 -23.74 4.94 -3.66
CA LEU A 137 -22.39 5.12 -4.17
C LEU A 137 -21.98 6.59 -4.15
N TYR A 138 -22.88 7.51 -4.50
CA TYR A 138 -22.63 8.95 -4.42
C TYR A 138 -22.12 9.35 -3.04
N GLU A 139 -22.80 8.95 -1.97
CA GLU A 139 -22.40 9.25 -0.60
C GLU A 139 -21.06 8.63 -0.23
N ILE A 140 -20.79 7.39 -0.65
CA ILE A 140 -19.50 6.74 -0.42
C ILE A 140 -18.38 7.52 -1.12
N ILE A 141 -18.55 7.88 -2.41
CA ILE A 141 -17.53 8.60 -3.17
C ILE A 141 -17.32 10.00 -2.61
N ARG A 142 -18.41 10.72 -2.31
CA ARG A 142 -18.38 12.06 -1.70
C ARG A 142 -17.61 12.09 -0.39
N THR A 143 -17.73 11.05 0.44
CA THR A 143 -17.12 10.99 1.77
C THR A 143 -15.74 10.34 1.81
N THR A 144 -15.45 9.40 0.90
CA THR A 144 -14.22 8.58 0.97
C THR A 144 -13.26 8.80 -0.21
N MET A 145 -13.73 9.27 -1.36
CA MET A 145 -12.93 9.34 -2.59
C MET A 145 -12.69 10.76 -3.08
N ILE A 146 -12.97 11.77 -2.27
CA ILE A 146 -12.65 13.16 -2.62
C ILE A 146 -11.29 13.54 -2.05
N HIS A 147 -10.38 13.93 -2.93
CA HIS A 147 -9.16 14.59 -2.50
C HIS A 147 -9.56 15.91 -1.83
N GLY A 148 -9.16 16.07 -0.56
CA GLY A 148 -9.55 17.24 0.23
C GLY A 148 -9.21 18.54 -0.50
N PRO A 149 -10.04 19.60 -0.38
CA PRO A 149 -9.72 20.89 -0.94
C PRO A 149 -8.34 21.32 -0.45
N CYS A 150 -7.44 21.57 -1.39
CA CYS A 150 -6.05 21.96 -1.15
C CYS A 150 -5.67 23.08 -2.13
N GLY A 151 -4.40 23.47 -2.17
CA GLY A 151 -3.96 24.54 -3.06
C GLY A 151 -4.35 25.89 -2.49
N HIS A 152 -4.91 26.76 -3.33
CA HIS A 152 -5.37 28.07 -2.91
C HIS A 152 -6.54 28.01 -1.92
N ILE A 153 -7.39 26.97 -2.01
CA ILE A 153 -8.55 26.79 -1.13
C ILE A 153 -8.10 26.43 0.29
N ASN A 154 -7.02 25.65 0.43
CA ASN A 154 -6.49 25.30 1.72
C ASN A 154 -4.98 25.00 1.65
N LYS A 155 -4.17 25.99 2.04
CA LYS A 155 -2.71 25.90 2.03
C LYS A 155 -2.16 25.01 3.14
N SER A 156 -2.92 24.75 4.21
CA SER A 156 -2.48 23.91 5.35
C SER A 156 -2.76 22.41 5.15
N SER A 157 -3.34 22.02 4.01
CA SER A 157 -3.57 20.61 3.71
C SER A 157 -2.27 19.80 3.73
N PRO A 158 -2.24 18.58 4.30
CA PRO A 158 -1.02 17.77 4.42
C PRO A 158 -0.32 17.44 3.09
N CYS A 159 -1.06 17.53 1.97
CA CYS A 159 -0.52 17.30 0.64
C CYS A 159 0.21 18.52 0.05
N MET A 160 0.16 19.68 0.71
CA MET A 160 0.77 20.92 0.22
C MET A 160 2.27 20.94 0.51
N LEU A 161 3.07 21.20 -0.53
CA LEU A 161 4.50 21.46 -0.42
C LEU A 161 4.84 22.60 -1.38
N ASN A 162 5.55 23.62 -0.91
CA ASN A 162 5.92 24.79 -1.70
C ASN A 162 4.73 25.40 -2.44
N SER A 163 3.59 25.56 -1.75
CA SER A 163 2.32 26.09 -2.28
C SER A 163 1.70 25.29 -3.44
N LYS A 164 2.19 24.07 -3.72
CA LYS A 164 1.63 23.16 -4.72
C LYS A 164 1.17 21.87 -4.07
N CYS A 165 0.07 21.31 -4.57
CA CYS A 165 -0.34 19.99 -4.14
C CYS A 165 0.63 18.94 -4.69
N THR A 166 1.29 18.20 -3.81
CA THR A 166 2.19 17.09 -4.17
C THR A 166 1.49 15.96 -4.93
N LYS A 167 0.16 15.86 -4.80
CA LYS A 167 -0.69 14.90 -5.52
C LYS A 167 -1.26 15.46 -6.83
N LYS A 168 -0.85 16.68 -7.22
CA LYS A 168 -1.22 17.37 -8.47
C LYS A 168 -2.73 17.60 -8.62
N TYR A 169 -3.45 17.76 -7.51
CA TYR A 169 -4.81 18.28 -7.54
C TYR A 169 -4.78 19.81 -7.56
N ARG A 170 -5.70 20.46 -8.27
CA ARG A 170 -6.87 19.93 -8.98
C ARG A 170 -6.50 19.33 -10.36
N ARG A 171 -7.09 18.18 -10.73
CA ARG A 171 -6.85 17.55 -12.05
C ARG A 171 -7.54 18.33 -13.18
N CYS A 172 -7.13 18.09 -14.43
CA CYS A 172 -7.79 18.68 -15.60
C CYS A 172 -9.12 17.95 -15.90
N PHE A 173 -10.07 18.67 -16.48
CA PHE A 173 -11.24 18.02 -17.09
C PHE A 173 -10.84 17.30 -18.38
N ARG A 174 -11.50 16.17 -18.64
CA ARG A 174 -11.31 15.34 -19.83
C ARG A 174 -12.63 14.65 -20.17
N LYS A 175 -13.02 14.66 -21.44
CA LYS A 175 -14.24 13.98 -21.92
C LYS A 175 -14.10 12.46 -21.92
N GLU A 176 -12.88 11.95 -22.09
CA GLU A 176 -12.53 10.52 -22.15
C GLU A 176 -11.15 10.32 -21.54
N THR A 177 -10.84 9.10 -21.10
CA THR A 177 -9.50 8.76 -20.61
C THR A 177 -8.48 8.79 -21.73
N GLN A 178 -7.33 9.41 -21.48
CA GLN A 178 -6.23 9.54 -22.45
C GLN A 178 -4.92 9.02 -21.88
N THR A 179 -4.08 8.42 -22.71
CA THR A 179 -2.71 8.06 -22.32
C THR A 179 -1.89 9.32 -22.09
N GLY A 180 -1.33 9.49 -20.88
CA GLY A 180 -0.46 10.62 -20.56
C GLY A 180 0.97 10.45 -21.08
N GLU A 181 1.71 11.56 -21.15
CA GLU A 181 3.09 11.62 -21.66
C GLU A 181 4.08 10.70 -20.92
N ASP A 182 3.81 10.40 -19.65
CA ASP A 182 4.66 9.53 -18.83
C ASP A 182 4.15 8.10 -18.68
N GLY A 183 3.17 7.72 -19.52
CA GLY A 183 2.53 6.41 -19.53
C GLY A 183 1.48 6.21 -18.42
N TYR A 184 1.19 7.23 -17.60
CA TYR A 184 0.03 7.20 -16.70
C TYR A 184 -1.22 7.74 -17.41
N PRO A 185 -2.38 7.09 -17.24
CA PRO A 185 -3.61 7.58 -17.84
C PRO A 185 -4.07 8.87 -17.16
N GLN A 186 -4.60 9.77 -17.98
CA GLN A 186 -5.35 10.94 -17.57
C GLN A 186 -6.83 10.58 -17.63
N TYR A 187 -7.39 10.17 -16.49
CA TYR A 187 -8.77 9.68 -16.44
C TYR A 187 -9.81 10.70 -16.88
N ARG A 188 -10.89 10.20 -17.46
CA ARG A 188 -12.11 10.96 -17.77
C ARG A 188 -12.62 11.68 -16.52
N ARG A 189 -12.88 12.98 -16.68
CA ARG A 189 -13.42 13.90 -15.67
C ARG A 189 -14.25 14.95 -16.40
N ARG A 190 -15.55 14.73 -16.59
CA ARG A 190 -16.42 15.68 -17.28
C ARG A 190 -16.60 16.96 -16.47
N SER A 191 -16.63 18.10 -17.17
CA SER A 191 -16.96 19.39 -16.58
C SER A 191 -18.48 19.50 -16.36
N PRO A 192 -18.94 20.43 -15.50
CA PRO A 192 -20.38 20.67 -15.32
C PRO A 192 -21.13 20.94 -16.61
N GLU A 193 -20.53 21.69 -17.53
CA GLU A 193 -21.06 21.95 -18.89
C GLU A 193 -21.22 20.68 -19.75
N ASN A 194 -20.50 19.60 -19.42
CA ASN A 194 -20.57 18.31 -20.10
C ASN A 194 -21.18 17.21 -19.21
N GLY A 195 -22.08 17.58 -18.29
CA GLY A 195 -22.78 16.63 -17.41
C GLY A 195 -21.97 16.13 -16.21
N GLY A 196 -20.85 16.78 -15.88
CA GLY A 196 -20.10 16.51 -14.66
C GLY A 196 -20.81 17.05 -13.41
N ILE A 197 -20.74 16.31 -12.31
CA ILE A 197 -21.45 16.67 -11.09
C ILE A 197 -20.59 17.59 -10.22
N VAL A 198 -21.25 18.52 -9.52
CA VAL A 198 -20.68 19.36 -8.47
C VAL A 198 -21.39 19.04 -7.16
N THR A 199 -20.64 18.87 -6.09
CA THR A 199 -21.15 18.69 -4.73
C THR A 199 -20.50 19.69 -3.80
N GLN A 200 -21.20 20.03 -2.73
CA GLN A 200 -20.63 20.80 -1.64
C GLN A 200 -19.97 19.87 -0.62
N ILE A 201 -18.74 20.21 -0.20
CA ILE A 201 -18.03 19.54 0.90
C ILE A 201 -17.56 20.62 1.86
N LYS A 202 -18.15 20.62 3.07
CA LYS A 202 -18.06 21.74 4.01
C LYS A 202 -18.57 23.02 3.33
N GLU A 203 -17.72 24.03 3.20
CA GLU A 203 -18.04 25.32 2.56
C GLU A 203 -17.50 25.42 1.12
N ASN A 204 -16.95 24.33 0.56
CA ASN A 204 -16.32 24.35 -0.75
C ASN A 204 -17.10 23.55 -1.78
N ASN A 205 -17.25 24.12 -2.98
CA ASN A 205 -17.77 23.40 -4.14
C ASN A 205 -16.68 22.54 -4.77
N VAL A 206 -16.97 21.25 -4.90
CA VAL A 206 -16.08 20.23 -5.41
C VAL A 206 -16.70 19.55 -6.61
N ASP A 207 -15.93 19.38 -7.69
CA ASP A 207 -16.35 18.66 -8.88
C ASP A 207 -15.44 17.46 -9.16
N ASN A 208 -15.67 16.81 -10.30
CA ASN A 208 -14.92 15.66 -10.80
C ASN A 208 -13.40 15.83 -10.82
N ARG A 209 -12.84 17.03 -10.77
CA ARG A 209 -11.38 17.23 -10.76
C ARG A 209 -10.71 16.89 -9.44
N TRP A 210 -11.49 16.66 -8.39
CA TRP A 210 -11.03 16.31 -7.04
C TRP A 210 -11.21 14.84 -6.70
N VAL A 211 -11.94 14.09 -7.53
CA VAL A 211 -12.24 12.69 -7.27
C VAL A 211 -10.99 11.83 -7.44
N VAL A 212 -10.63 11.06 -6.42
CA VAL A 212 -9.57 10.04 -6.49
C VAL A 212 -10.10 8.87 -7.33
N PRO A 213 -9.32 8.34 -8.31
CA PRO A 213 -9.74 7.21 -9.12
C PRO A 213 -10.18 6.01 -8.29
N TYR A 214 -11.31 5.40 -8.63
CA TYR A 214 -11.92 4.31 -7.86
C TYR A 214 -12.57 3.30 -8.78
N ASN A 215 -12.91 2.13 -8.24
CA ASN A 215 -13.81 1.20 -8.88
C ASN A 215 -15.16 1.20 -8.13
N PRO A 216 -16.31 1.43 -8.80
CA PRO A 216 -17.62 1.48 -8.16
C PRO A 216 -17.96 0.27 -7.28
N VAL A 217 -17.65 -0.95 -7.76
CA VAL A 217 -17.92 -2.20 -7.03
C VAL A 217 -17.10 -2.23 -5.75
N LEU A 218 -15.78 -2.01 -5.85
CA LEU A 218 -14.90 -2.00 -4.67
C LEU A 218 -15.33 -0.94 -3.65
N SER A 219 -15.60 0.29 -4.08
CA SER A 219 -16.05 1.36 -3.19
C SER A 219 -17.36 1.00 -2.49
N ARG A 220 -18.33 0.44 -3.21
CA ARG A 220 -19.62 0.02 -2.64
C ARG A 220 -19.49 -1.14 -1.67
N THR A 221 -18.66 -2.14 -2.00
CA THR A 221 -18.46 -3.33 -1.15
C THR A 221 -17.79 -2.99 0.17
N PHE A 222 -16.79 -2.09 0.14
CA PHE A 222 -15.95 -1.85 1.32
C PHE A 222 -16.26 -0.55 2.05
N ASN A 223 -17.01 0.38 1.45
CA ASN A 223 -17.29 1.71 2.02
C ASN A 223 -16.03 2.33 2.65
N ALA A 224 -14.99 2.51 1.85
CA ALA A 224 -13.68 2.94 2.31
C ALA A 224 -12.93 3.66 1.19
N HIS A 225 -11.87 4.39 1.56
CA HIS A 225 -10.99 5.02 0.58
C HIS A 225 -10.17 3.93 -0.16
N ILE A 226 -10.55 3.65 -1.41
CA ILE A 226 -9.91 2.67 -2.29
C ILE A 226 -9.50 3.35 -3.59
N ASN A 227 -8.23 3.71 -3.69
CA ASN A 227 -7.68 4.24 -4.93
C ASN A 227 -7.38 3.08 -5.89
N VAL A 228 -7.91 3.12 -7.10
CA VAL A 228 -7.63 2.14 -8.16
C VAL A 228 -6.96 2.86 -9.31
N GLU A 229 -5.71 2.53 -9.58
CA GLU A 229 -4.92 3.15 -10.64
C GLU A 229 -4.59 2.12 -11.71
N PHE A 230 -4.80 2.48 -12.98
CA PHE A 230 -4.28 1.69 -14.09
C PHE A 230 -2.76 1.84 -14.14
N CYS A 231 -2.13 0.69 -14.28
CA CYS A 231 -0.71 0.52 -14.09
C CYS A 231 -0.16 -0.01 -15.41
N ASN A 232 0.76 0.72 -16.03
CA ASN A 232 1.49 0.20 -17.19
C ASN A 232 2.91 0.79 -17.29
N SER A 233 3.39 1.42 -16.22
CA SER A 233 4.68 2.11 -16.21
C SER A 233 5.67 1.46 -15.25
N VAL A 234 6.97 1.58 -15.58
CA VAL A 234 8.07 1.14 -14.71
C VAL A 234 8.10 1.91 -13.38
N LYS A 235 7.48 3.11 -13.34
CA LYS A 235 7.33 3.88 -12.11
C LYS A 235 6.52 3.13 -11.06
N SER A 236 5.52 2.34 -11.44
CA SER A 236 4.77 1.52 -10.50
C SER A 236 5.64 0.43 -9.86
N ILE A 237 6.58 -0.16 -10.62
CA ILE A 237 7.61 -1.10 -10.11
C ILE A 237 8.50 -0.42 -9.07
N LYS A 238 9.01 0.77 -9.39
CA LYS A 238 9.75 1.59 -8.40
C LYS A 238 8.90 1.95 -7.19
N TYR A 239 7.60 2.20 -7.39
CA TYR A 239 6.65 2.50 -6.33
C TYR A 239 6.52 1.29 -5.40
N ILE A 240 6.31 0.09 -5.93
CA ILE A 240 6.27 -1.15 -5.13
C ILE A 240 7.55 -1.33 -4.35
N CYS A 241 8.72 -1.23 -5.01
CA CYS A 241 10.00 -1.29 -4.32
C CYS A 241 10.10 -0.22 -3.22
N LYS A 242 9.57 0.99 -3.42
CA LYS A 242 9.54 2.01 -2.36
C LYS A 242 8.72 1.58 -1.14
N TYR A 243 7.54 1.00 -1.34
CA TYR A 243 6.62 0.63 -0.26
C TYR A 243 7.00 -0.69 0.42
N VAL A 244 7.54 -1.61 -0.37
CA VAL A 244 8.12 -2.87 0.07
C VAL A 244 9.47 -2.66 0.78
N ASN A 245 10.26 -1.66 0.38
CA ASN A 245 11.51 -1.26 1.04
C ASN A 245 11.34 -0.11 2.03
N LYS A 246 10.11 0.34 2.33
CA LYS A 246 9.94 1.36 3.35
C LYS A 246 10.22 0.70 4.69
N GLY A 247 11.46 0.81 5.14
CA GLY A 247 11.88 0.41 6.47
C GLY A 247 10.94 1.03 7.50
N THR A 248 10.75 0.33 8.62
CA THR A 248 10.21 0.97 9.83
C THR A 248 10.96 2.27 10.06
N ASP A 249 10.25 3.33 10.45
CA ASP A 249 10.89 4.61 10.72
C ASP A 249 12.03 4.40 11.73
N GLN A 250 13.24 4.79 11.35
CA GLN A 250 14.41 4.65 12.19
C GLN A 250 14.64 5.97 12.90
N ALA A 251 14.82 5.90 14.22
CA ALA A 251 15.33 7.00 15.00
C ALA A 251 16.70 6.57 15.54
N THR A 252 17.73 7.32 15.18
CA THR A 252 19.09 7.11 15.70
C THR A 252 19.26 8.03 16.89
N PHE A 253 19.54 7.47 18.07
CA PHE A 253 19.89 8.25 19.24
C PHE A 253 21.34 7.94 19.60
N GLY A 254 22.18 8.97 19.72
CA GLY A 254 23.56 8.83 20.17
C GLY A 254 23.63 8.90 21.69
N VAL A 255 24.05 7.83 22.34
CA VAL A 255 24.49 7.86 23.74
C VAL A 255 25.99 8.22 23.74
N LYS A 256 26.41 9.15 24.60
CA LYS A 256 27.73 9.81 24.54
C LYS A 256 28.92 8.82 24.55
N ASP A 257 29.87 9.10 23.65
CA ASP A 257 31.22 8.55 23.39
C ASP A 257 31.71 7.32 24.18
N LEU A 258 31.41 6.13 23.67
CA LEU A 258 32.21 4.90 23.80
C LEU A 258 31.99 4.07 22.52
N ASP A 259 33.04 3.56 21.86
CA ASP A 259 33.09 2.59 20.72
C ASP A 259 32.08 2.75 19.54
N GLU A 260 32.49 2.44 18.30
CA GLU A 260 31.66 2.48 17.08
C GLU A 260 30.33 1.72 17.22
N VAL A 261 30.32 0.63 18.00
CA VAL A 261 29.11 -0.17 18.31
C VAL A 261 28.13 0.60 19.19
N THR A 262 28.61 1.31 20.22
CA THR A 262 27.77 2.13 21.13
C THR A 262 27.42 3.49 20.53
N ARG A 263 28.15 3.94 19.50
CA ARG A 263 27.83 5.13 18.69
C ARG A 263 26.55 4.98 17.84
N TYR A 264 26.07 3.75 17.65
CA TYR A 264 24.94 3.43 16.78
C TYR A 264 23.97 2.41 17.41
N GLU A 265 23.19 2.84 18.41
CA GLU A 265 21.93 2.16 18.70
C GLU A 265 20.83 2.66 17.73
N SER A 266 20.61 1.91 16.65
CA SER A 266 19.50 2.18 15.73
C SER A 266 18.18 1.66 16.32
N GLY A 267 17.43 2.56 16.95
CA GLY A 267 16.08 2.28 17.42
C GLY A 267 15.10 2.27 16.24
N ARG A 268 14.38 1.15 16.06
CA ARG A 268 13.25 1.13 15.12
C ARG A 268 12.01 1.60 15.85
N TYR A 269 11.40 2.67 15.35
CA TYR A 269 10.07 3.06 15.77
C TYR A 269 9.05 2.20 15.04
N ILE A 270 8.25 1.45 15.81
CA ILE A 270 7.05 0.78 15.32
C ILE A 270 5.83 1.48 15.89
N SER A 271 4.82 1.73 15.06
CA SER A 271 3.56 2.28 15.55
C SER A 271 2.81 1.24 16.40
N SER A 272 1.93 1.68 17.31
CA SER A 272 1.08 0.77 18.10
C SER A 272 0.26 -0.17 17.20
N SER A 273 -0.25 0.34 16.08
CA SER A 273 -0.97 -0.46 15.07
C SER A 273 -0.08 -1.55 14.44
N GLU A 274 1.19 -1.24 14.17
CA GLU A 274 2.15 -2.20 13.62
C GLU A 274 2.54 -3.25 14.66
N ALA A 275 2.80 -2.83 15.91
CA ALA A 275 3.12 -3.73 17.01
C ALA A 275 2.02 -4.78 17.19
N VAL A 276 0.75 -4.34 17.23
CA VAL A 276 -0.40 -5.25 17.33
C VAL A 276 -0.50 -6.21 16.15
N TRP A 277 -0.29 -5.75 14.92
CA TRP A 277 -0.31 -6.62 13.74
C TRP A 277 0.76 -7.71 13.81
N ARG A 278 1.95 -7.36 14.29
CA ARG A 278 3.06 -8.29 14.51
C ARG A 278 2.79 -9.28 15.65
N ILE A 279 2.24 -8.81 16.78
CA ILE A 279 1.85 -9.66 17.92
C ILE A 279 0.80 -10.71 17.50
N LEU A 280 -0.14 -10.32 16.62
CA LEU A 280 -1.15 -11.22 16.08
C LEU A 280 -0.62 -12.13 14.95
N CYS A 281 0.68 -12.05 14.63
CA CYS A 281 1.32 -12.82 13.57
C CYS A 281 0.62 -12.70 12.21
N PHE A 282 0.06 -11.53 11.90
CA PHE A 282 -0.61 -11.32 10.61
C PHE A 282 0.42 -11.12 9.48
N PRO A 283 0.26 -11.77 8.31
CA PRO A 283 1.15 -11.58 7.17
C PRO A 283 1.14 -10.12 6.70
N ILE A 284 2.33 -9.53 6.57
CA ILE A 284 2.53 -8.18 6.03
C ILE A 284 2.52 -8.20 4.51
N HIS A 285 3.13 -9.23 3.92
CA HIS A 285 3.18 -9.43 2.48
C HIS A 285 2.46 -10.73 2.12
N ASP A 286 1.89 -10.75 0.93
CA ASP A 286 1.38 -11.96 0.30
C ASP A 286 1.54 -11.85 -1.21
N ARG A 287 1.63 -13.00 -1.87
CA ARG A 287 1.89 -13.06 -3.31
C ARG A 287 1.50 -14.42 -3.87
N PHE A 288 1.03 -14.41 -5.12
CA PHE A 288 0.78 -15.62 -5.89
C PHE A 288 1.23 -15.42 -7.33
N PRO A 289 2.01 -16.34 -7.92
CA PRO A 289 2.52 -17.59 -7.32
C PRO A 289 3.68 -17.39 -6.31
N PRO A 290 3.94 -18.35 -5.40
CA PRO A 290 5.03 -18.21 -4.44
C PRO A 290 6.40 -18.11 -5.16
N VAL A 291 7.29 -17.29 -4.62
CA VAL A 291 8.69 -17.17 -5.10
C VAL A 291 9.58 -17.91 -4.13
N MET A 292 10.31 -18.90 -4.64
CA MET A 292 11.35 -19.61 -3.92
C MET A 292 12.71 -19.00 -4.25
N HIS A 293 13.45 -18.59 -3.23
CA HIS A 293 14.83 -18.14 -3.41
C HIS A 293 15.75 -19.35 -3.40
N LEU A 294 16.48 -19.57 -4.48
CA LEU A 294 17.58 -20.51 -4.50
C LEU A 294 18.80 -19.84 -3.87
N SER A 295 19.44 -20.50 -2.91
CA SER A 295 20.71 -20.02 -2.36
C SER A 295 21.79 -20.32 -3.38
N VAL A 296 22.23 -19.29 -4.10
CA VAL A 296 23.42 -19.37 -4.95
C VAL A 296 24.58 -18.86 -4.13
N HIS A 297 25.45 -19.77 -3.71
CA HIS A 297 26.72 -19.46 -3.07
C HIS A 297 27.85 -19.69 -4.07
N LEU A 298 28.91 -18.88 -3.94
CA LEU A 298 30.18 -19.19 -4.59
C LEU A 298 30.75 -20.47 -3.98
N GLU A 299 31.69 -21.10 -4.68
CA GLU A 299 32.43 -22.24 -4.16
C GLU A 299 33.01 -21.89 -2.77
N ASN A 300 32.73 -22.73 -1.77
CA ASN A 300 33.05 -22.52 -0.34
C ASN A 300 32.32 -21.37 0.40
N GLY A 301 31.34 -20.70 -0.23
CA GLY A 301 30.52 -19.63 0.37
C GLY A 301 29.19 -20.09 1.00
N GLN A 302 29.08 -21.36 1.39
CA GLN A 302 27.82 -21.95 1.85
C GLN A 302 27.34 -21.30 3.17
N ARG A 303 26.03 -21.11 3.29
CA ARG A 303 25.43 -20.62 4.54
C ARG A 303 25.42 -21.76 5.56
N ILE A 304 26.23 -21.64 6.61
CA ILE A 304 26.29 -22.63 7.70
C ILE A 304 25.08 -22.43 8.62
N TYR A 305 24.35 -23.50 8.87
CA TYR A 305 23.28 -23.55 9.87
C TYR A 305 23.84 -24.12 11.16
N PHE A 306 23.67 -23.41 12.27
CA PHE A 306 24.05 -23.94 13.58
C PHE A 306 22.94 -24.85 14.10
N THR A 307 23.25 -26.14 14.25
CA THR A 307 22.47 -27.15 14.96
C THR A 307 23.17 -27.46 16.29
N GLU A 308 22.45 -28.08 17.24
CA GLU A 308 23.06 -28.49 18.51
C GLU A 308 24.30 -29.37 18.30
N ASP A 309 24.32 -30.15 17.21
CA ASP A 309 25.40 -31.05 16.87
C ASP A 309 26.68 -30.35 16.33
N ASN A 310 26.55 -29.17 15.71
CA ASN A 310 27.68 -28.49 15.05
C ASN A 310 28.13 -27.18 15.74
N ALA A 311 27.35 -26.67 16.69
CA ALA A 311 27.71 -25.53 17.53
C ALA A 311 29.00 -25.74 18.38
N PRO A 312 29.29 -26.94 18.93
CA PRO A 312 30.49 -27.14 19.76
C PRO A 312 31.78 -27.10 18.95
N SER A 313 31.79 -27.63 17.72
CA SER A 313 32.98 -27.74 16.88
C SER A 313 33.41 -26.39 16.27
N THR A 314 32.47 -25.45 16.07
CA THR A 314 32.78 -24.15 15.47
C THR A 314 33.38 -23.13 16.46
N LYS A 315 33.14 -23.30 17.78
CA LYS A 315 33.74 -22.42 18.82
C LYS A 315 35.26 -22.51 18.84
N SER A 316 35.83 -23.70 18.60
CA SER A 316 37.28 -23.91 18.61
C SER A 316 37.98 -23.22 17.42
N SER A 317 37.35 -23.20 16.24
CA SER A 317 37.94 -22.61 15.03
C SER A 317 37.94 -21.09 15.00
N ILE A 318 37.00 -20.43 15.68
CA ILE A 318 36.88 -18.96 15.70
C ILE A 318 37.90 -18.34 16.67
N LEU A 319 38.16 -18.99 17.81
CA LEU A 319 39.15 -18.51 18.79
C LEU A 319 40.60 -18.67 18.33
N LYS A 320 40.90 -19.58 17.40
CA LYS A 320 42.26 -19.75 16.84
C LYS A 320 42.67 -18.72 15.77
N LYS A 321 41.75 -17.86 15.31
CA LYS A 321 42.06 -16.81 14.31
C LYS A 321 42.19 -15.40 14.92
N LEU A 322 42.21 -15.29 16.25
CA LEU A 322 42.34 -14.02 16.98
C LEU A 322 43.67 -13.89 17.76
N HIS A 323 44.69 -14.66 17.38
CA HIS A 323 46.07 -14.44 17.82
C HIS A 323 47.00 -14.30 16.61
#